data_AF-A0AAD4QCG1-F1
#
_entry.id   AF-A0AAD4QCG1-F1
#
_cell.length_a   1.000
_cell.length_b   1.000
_cell.length_c   1.000
_cell.angle_alpha   90.00
_cell.angle_beta   90.00
_cell.angle_gamma   90.00
#
_symmetry.space_group_name_H-M   'P 1'
#
loop_
_entity.id
_entity.type
_entity.pdbx_description
1 polymer ?
#
loop_
_entity_poly.entity_id
_entity_poly.type
_entity_poly.pdbx_seq_one_letter_code
_entity_poly.pdbx_strand_id
1 'polypeptide(L)'
;MSPQPLVWLASGQIIEHPPLDNGETNEYRRFVKEVITEGQTGPRATALALVSSVAHHFWANRKVSGAFWFEHSAPPSNKYMLHTSQQTAQLAERVVGWHVPYAIIEEELRGQNSSTIDFALCLGATATEKQAARTRVRPGATSLIPLDKKDEMVANVIWRFLELRGFLLKTHDHSPMARAMHSAIRQARLNDKFQDSLYLFLELVRAGVMHGHLWSGRAFSGGPSFGTDDEKSCMLLVMRTLSIVPLNFKSVPWSAPLSRELLVFNSFIRSLSRALRMLLEVTTLNMLLRSDARQARDDLLDIALSLPFQGEVNTGFEGVREAKAMALEICEETFPGVKSPRMEVERGFRFWDVALTAMRQLHSEQAVLPELIDQFEAAEAWLGPMRP
;
A
#
# COMPACT_ATOMS: atom_id res chain seq x y z
N MET A 1 1.62 4.41 -17.64
CA MET A 1 2.15 5.27 -16.57
C MET A 1 2.70 6.54 -17.18
N SER A 2 2.33 7.70 -16.64
CA SER A 2 2.86 9.01 -17.06
C SER A 2 3.88 9.47 -16.02
N PRO A 3 4.96 10.17 -16.37
CA PRO A 3 5.99 10.64 -15.44
C PRO A 3 5.48 11.79 -14.55
N GLN A 4 4.49 11.50 -13.71
CA GLN A 4 3.72 12.51 -12.97
C GLN A 4 4.60 13.44 -12.11
N PRO A 5 5.59 12.96 -11.33
CA PRO A 5 6.42 13.85 -10.51
C PRO A 5 7.20 14.89 -11.32
N LEU A 6 7.67 14.52 -12.52
CA LEU A 6 8.33 15.45 -13.43
C LEU A 6 7.34 16.48 -13.99
N VAL A 7 6.12 16.05 -14.33
CA VAL A 7 5.04 16.94 -14.77
C VAL A 7 4.64 17.92 -13.67
N TRP A 8 4.60 17.48 -12.41
CA TRP A 8 4.29 18.33 -11.26
C TRP A 8 5.36 19.37 -11.01
N LEU A 9 6.64 18.98 -11.08
CA LEU A 9 7.74 19.94 -11.03
C LEU A 9 7.67 20.91 -12.21
N ALA A 10 7.45 20.44 -13.44
CA ALA A 10 7.39 21.28 -14.64
C ALA A 10 6.21 22.26 -14.66
N SER A 11 5.05 21.86 -14.16
CA SER A 11 3.84 22.69 -14.07
C SER A 11 3.78 23.53 -12.80
N GLY A 12 4.44 23.09 -11.73
CA GLY A 12 4.28 23.67 -10.39
C GLY A 12 2.97 23.27 -9.70
N GLN A 13 2.24 22.28 -10.22
CA GLN A 13 0.93 21.88 -9.67
C GLN A 13 0.74 20.36 -9.67
N ILE A 14 0.12 19.84 -8.61
CA ILE A 14 -0.49 18.52 -8.57
C ILE A 14 -1.99 18.70 -8.77
N ILE A 15 -2.52 18.20 -9.88
CA ILE A 15 -3.96 18.21 -10.16
C ILE A 15 -4.55 16.89 -9.67
N GLU A 16 -5.49 16.97 -8.73
CA GLU A 16 -6.27 15.82 -8.25
C GLU A 16 -7.66 15.83 -8.87
N HIS A 17 -7.98 14.73 -9.54
CA HIS A 17 -9.28 14.53 -10.18
C HIS A 17 -10.25 13.80 -9.25
N PRO A 18 -11.57 14.01 -9.40
CA PRO A 18 -12.55 13.24 -8.66
C PRO A 18 -12.42 11.74 -8.98
N PRO A 19 -12.61 10.86 -7.98
CA PRO A 19 -12.69 9.43 -8.18
C PRO A 19 -14.02 9.04 -8.84
N LEU A 20 -14.20 7.74 -9.14
CA LEU A 20 -15.40 7.23 -9.82
C LEU A 20 -16.70 7.43 -9.02
N ASP A 21 -16.63 7.49 -7.70
CA ASP A 21 -17.75 7.78 -6.79
C ASP A 21 -17.98 9.28 -6.56
N ASN A 22 -17.33 10.14 -7.34
CA ASN A 22 -17.27 11.61 -7.22
C ASN A 22 -16.53 12.14 -5.97
N GLY A 23 -16.14 11.29 -5.02
CA GLY A 23 -15.31 11.67 -3.87
C GLY A 23 -16.00 12.69 -2.97
N GLU A 24 -17.29 12.47 -2.72
CA GLU A 24 -18.14 13.39 -1.94
C GLU A 24 -17.86 13.31 -0.43
N THR A 25 -17.35 12.18 0.05
CA THR A 25 -17.13 11.94 1.48
C THR A 25 -15.99 12.80 2.03
N ASN A 26 -16.19 13.38 3.21
CA ASN A 26 -15.19 14.21 3.88
C ASN A 26 -13.91 13.43 4.20
N GLU A 27 -14.06 12.15 4.56
CA GLU A 27 -12.98 11.23 4.88
C GLU A 27 -12.06 11.04 3.67
N TYR A 28 -12.61 10.82 2.47
CA TYR A 28 -11.81 10.67 1.26
C TYR A 28 -11.10 11.96 0.86
N ARG A 29 -11.79 13.11 0.93
CA ARG A 29 -11.19 14.42 0.64
C ARG A 29 -10.00 14.70 1.56
N ARG A 30 -10.17 14.44 2.86
CA ARG A 30 -9.10 14.54 3.86
C ARG A 30 -7.97 13.57 3.56
N PHE A 31 -8.28 12.32 3.26
CA PHE A 31 -7.29 11.29 2.93
C PHE A 31 -6.42 11.67 1.73
N VAL A 32 -7.03 12.02 0.60
CA VAL A 32 -6.28 12.39 -0.61
C VAL A 32 -5.44 13.63 -0.39
N LYS A 33 -5.96 14.61 0.35
CA LYS A 33 -5.25 15.85 0.63
C LYS A 33 -4.13 15.66 1.63
N GLU A 34 -4.43 15.18 2.83
CA GLU A 34 -3.50 15.17 3.96
C GLU A 34 -2.60 13.94 3.96
N VAL A 35 -3.11 12.77 3.57
CA VAL A 35 -2.35 11.51 3.64
C VAL A 35 -1.60 11.23 2.35
N ILE A 36 -2.26 11.39 1.19
CA ILE A 36 -1.65 11.05 -0.10
C ILE A 36 -0.75 12.18 -0.62
N THR A 37 -1.22 13.43 -0.54
CA THR A 37 -0.63 14.54 -1.30
C THR A 37 0.23 15.49 -0.45
N GLU A 38 -0.38 16.23 0.48
CA GLU A 38 0.25 17.35 1.19
C GLU A 38 1.05 16.93 2.43
N GLY A 39 0.74 15.76 3.01
CA GLY A 39 1.38 15.28 4.22
C GLY A 39 2.89 15.16 4.09
N GLN A 40 3.62 15.50 5.16
CA GLN A 40 5.09 15.47 5.17
C GLN A 40 5.66 14.07 4.92
N THR A 41 4.90 13.04 5.30
CA THR A 41 5.19 11.63 5.07
C THR A 41 4.30 11.04 3.96
N GLY A 42 3.57 11.88 3.22
CA GLY A 42 2.69 11.44 2.16
C GLY A 42 3.48 10.99 0.93
N PRO A 43 3.06 9.91 0.24
CA PRO A 43 3.81 9.32 -0.86
C PRO A 43 4.16 10.31 -1.98
N ARG A 44 3.26 11.25 -2.32
CA ARG A 44 3.53 12.25 -3.38
C ARG A 44 4.55 13.29 -2.95
N ALA A 45 4.48 13.77 -1.70
CA ALA A 45 5.46 14.71 -1.17
C ALA A 45 6.85 14.07 -1.06
N THR A 46 6.93 12.82 -0.59
CA THR A 46 8.18 12.06 -0.53
C THR A 46 8.76 11.80 -1.92
N ALA A 47 7.92 11.46 -2.90
CA ALA A 47 8.36 11.29 -4.29
C ALA A 47 8.96 12.59 -4.86
N LEU A 48 8.30 13.73 -4.66
CA LEU A 48 8.88 15.02 -5.07
C LEU A 48 10.20 15.31 -4.36
N ALA A 49 10.32 15.02 -3.06
CA ALA A 49 11.58 15.22 -2.33
C ALA A 49 12.72 14.34 -2.88
N LEU A 50 12.44 13.10 -3.29
CA LEU A 50 13.41 12.22 -3.93
C LEU A 50 13.87 12.73 -5.29
N VAL A 51 12.97 13.30 -6.10
CA VAL A 51 13.36 13.91 -7.39
C VAL A 51 14.14 15.20 -7.14
N SER A 52 13.68 16.05 -6.22
CA SER A 52 14.33 17.31 -5.87
C SER A 52 15.75 17.11 -5.33
N SER A 53 16.03 16.02 -4.60
CA SER A 53 17.36 15.76 -4.04
C SER A 53 18.44 15.40 -5.08
N VAL A 54 18.03 15.08 -6.32
CA VAL A 54 18.93 14.71 -7.42
C VAL A 54 18.81 15.63 -8.64
N ALA A 55 17.87 16.58 -8.60
CA ALA A 55 17.65 17.53 -9.66
C ALA A 55 18.53 18.78 -9.50
N HIS A 56 18.69 19.54 -10.59
CA HIS A 56 19.35 20.85 -10.55
C HIS A 56 18.67 21.79 -9.55
N HIS A 57 19.44 22.69 -8.91
CA HIS A 57 18.98 23.60 -7.85
C HIS A 57 17.68 24.37 -8.18
N PHE A 58 17.50 24.75 -9.45
CA PHE A 58 16.27 25.37 -9.94
C PHE A 58 15.03 24.49 -9.69
N TRP A 59 15.11 23.21 -10.04
CA TRP A 59 14.03 22.24 -9.88
C TRP A 59 13.88 21.78 -8.44
N ALA A 60 14.99 21.62 -7.72
CA ALA A 60 15.02 21.18 -6.33
C ALA A 60 14.20 22.11 -5.40
N ASN A 61 14.21 23.42 -5.68
CA ASN A 61 13.51 24.44 -4.88
C ASN A 61 12.17 24.87 -5.47
N ARG A 62 11.69 24.19 -6.53
CA ARG A 62 10.46 24.59 -7.21
C ARG A 62 9.27 24.34 -6.29
N LYS A 63 8.49 25.41 -6.05
CA LYS A 63 7.25 25.31 -5.29
C LYS A 63 6.18 24.60 -6.12
N VAL A 64 5.49 23.65 -5.48
CA VAL A 64 4.40 22.88 -6.08
C VAL A 64 3.15 23.05 -5.22
N SER A 65 2.01 23.39 -5.81
CA SER A 65 0.72 23.48 -5.11
C SER A 65 -0.22 22.33 -5.47
N GLY A 66 -1.07 21.92 -4.54
CA GLY A 66 -2.17 20.99 -4.82
C GLY A 66 -3.38 21.73 -5.39
N ALA A 67 -4.01 21.16 -6.40
CA ALA A 67 -5.27 21.61 -6.97
C ALA A 67 -6.28 20.45 -6.85
N PHE A 68 -7.23 20.58 -5.93
CA PHE A 68 -8.20 19.52 -5.62
C PHE A 68 -9.56 19.84 -6.21
N TRP A 69 -10.23 18.86 -6.81
CA TRP A 69 -11.54 19.02 -7.45
C TRP A 69 -12.66 19.56 -6.52
N PHE A 70 -12.51 19.38 -5.21
CA PHE A 70 -13.47 19.87 -4.21
C PHE A 70 -13.17 21.30 -3.73
N GLU A 71 -12.05 21.88 -4.14
CA GLU A 71 -11.69 23.26 -3.81
C GLU A 71 -12.08 24.19 -4.97
N HIS A 72 -13.06 25.05 -4.72
CA HIS A 72 -13.60 25.98 -5.71
C HIS A 72 -12.91 27.35 -5.67
N SER A 73 -12.13 27.59 -4.61
CA SER A 73 -11.35 28.81 -4.41
C SER A 73 -9.90 28.54 -4.79
N ALA A 74 -9.23 29.51 -5.41
CA ALA A 74 -7.80 29.41 -5.66
C ALA A 74 -7.08 29.07 -4.34
N PRO A 75 -6.11 28.12 -4.35
CA PRO A 75 -5.37 27.79 -3.14
C PRO A 75 -4.75 29.07 -2.58
N PRO A 76 -4.81 29.30 -1.25
CA PRO A 76 -4.17 30.45 -0.65
C PRO A 76 -2.71 30.49 -1.12
N SER A 77 -2.21 31.68 -1.47
CA SER A 77 -0.89 31.90 -2.11
C SER A 77 0.32 31.31 -1.38
N ASN A 78 0.12 30.79 -0.17
CA ASN A 78 1.13 30.22 0.72
C ASN A 78 0.97 28.72 1.02
N LYS A 79 0.00 28.00 0.45
CA LYS A 79 -0.18 26.58 0.73
C LYS A 79 0.48 25.70 -0.35
N TYR A 80 1.78 25.48 -0.18
CA TYR A 80 2.58 24.61 -1.05
C TYR A 80 2.79 23.23 -0.41
N MET A 81 3.10 22.25 -1.24
CA MET A 81 3.51 20.91 -0.80
C MET A 81 4.77 20.98 0.07
N LEU A 82 4.78 20.17 1.13
CA LEU A 82 5.84 20.15 2.13
C LEU A 82 7.07 19.29 1.73
N HIS A 83 7.25 19.03 0.44
CA HIS A 83 8.35 18.20 -0.07
C HIS A 83 9.75 18.77 0.19
N THR A 84 9.88 20.10 0.29
CA THR A 84 11.13 20.79 0.69
C THR A 84 11.22 21.03 2.20
N SER A 85 10.26 20.56 2.99
CA SER A 85 10.33 20.68 4.44
C SER A 85 11.49 19.85 4.97
N GLN A 86 12.09 20.28 6.08
CA GLN A 86 13.22 19.58 6.68
C GLN A 86 12.91 18.10 6.96
N GLN A 87 11.70 17.80 7.42
CA GLN A 87 11.28 16.43 7.72
C GLN A 87 11.19 15.57 6.45
N THR A 88 10.56 16.06 5.39
CA THR A 88 10.43 15.29 4.13
C THR A 88 11.78 15.15 3.41
N ALA A 89 12.60 16.20 3.41
CA ALA A 89 13.96 16.14 2.87
C ALA A 89 14.83 15.12 3.61
N GLN A 90 14.76 15.08 4.94
CA GLN A 90 15.47 14.08 5.74
C GLN A 90 15.02 12.65 5.42
N LEU A 91 13.75 12.41 5.09
CA LEU A 91 13.30 11.09 4.62
C LEU A 91 13.98 10.70 3.30
N ALA A 92 14.06 11.63 2.35
CA ALA A 92 14.72 11.41 1.07
C ALA A 92 16.25 11.18 1.22
N GLU A 93 16.89 11.77 2.22
CA GLU A 93 18.32 11.56 2.50
C GLU A 93 18.61 10.21 3.17
N ARG A 94 17.68 9.69 3.98
CA ARG A 94 17.87 8.44 4.72
C ARG A 94 18.10 7.23 3.81
N VAL A 95 17.39 7.17 2.68
CA VAL A 95 17.47 6.03 1.76
C VAL A 95 18.82 5.87 1.07
N VAL A 96 19.69 6.87 1.14
CA VAL A 96 21.07 6.80 0.63
C VAL A 96 21.89 5.71 1.34
N GLY A 97 21.51 5.33 2.57
CA GLY A 97 22.19 4.28 3.33
C GLY A 97 22.01 2.85 2.79
N TRP A 98 21.09 2.63 1.86
CA TRP A 98 20.82 1.30 1.30
C TRP A 98 21.70 1.00 0.09
N HIS A 99 22.55 0.00 0.22
CA HIS A 99 23.33 -0.55 -0.88
C HIS A 99 23.68 -2.01 -0.59
N VAL A 100 22.70 -2.89 -0.77
CA VAL A 100 22.80 -4.32 -0.48
C VAL A 100 23.24 -5.07 -1.74
N PRO A 101 24.42 -5.72 -1.73
CA PRO A 101 24.94 -6.44 -2.90
C PRO A 101 24.23 -7.78 -3.11
N TYR A 102 24.31 -8.30 -4.34
CA TYR A 102 23.66 -9.55 -4.75
C TYR A 102 24.00 -10.75 -3.86
N ALA A 103 25.23 -10.84 -3.35
CA ALA A 103 25.63 -11.95 -2.48
C ALA A 103 24.73 -12.10 -1.23
N ILE A 104 24.27 -10.98 -0.67
CA ILE A 104 23.36 -10.99 0.49
C ILE A 104 21.95 -11.39 0.05
N ILE A 105 21.51 -10.89 -1.10
CA ILE A 105 20.18 -11.19 -1.68
C ILE A 105 20.08 -12.68 -2.04
N GLU A 106 21.10 -13.24 -2.68
CA GLU A 106 21.19 -14.65 -3.06
C GLU A 106 21.18 -15.57 -1.83
N GLU A 107 21.92 -15.21 -0.78
CA GLU A 107 21.89 -15.95 0.47
C GLU A 107 20.49 -15.95 1.10
N GLU A 108 19.79 -14.82 1.05
CA GLU A 108 18.43 -14.70 1.59
C GLU A 108 17.40 -15.47 0.74
N LEU A 109 17.49 -15.40 -0.59
CA LEU A 109 16.65 -16.19 -1.50
C LEU A 109 16.78 -17.67 -1.18
N ARG A 110 18.01 -18.16 -0.99
CA ARG A 110 18.27 -19.54 -0.58
C ARG A 110 17.76 -19.83 0.84
N GLY A 111 17.99 -18.91 1.77
CA GLY A 111 17.61 -19.06 3.18
C GLY A 111 16.09 -19.15 3.39
N GLN A 112 15.33 -18.39 2.61
CA GLN A 112 13.87 -18.39 2.63
C GLN A 112 13.24 -19.40 1.67
N ASN A 113 14.04 -20.13 0.89
CA ASN A 113 13.56 -20.97 -0.20
C ASN A 113 12.61 -20.20 -1.15
N SER A 114 13.00 -18.96 -1.49
CA SER A 114 12.25 -18.06 -2.36
C SER A 114 12.92 -17.92 -3.72
N SER A 115 12.11 -17.74 -4.75
CA SER A 115 12.55 -17.37 -6.11
C SER A 115 12.10 -15.96 -6.50
N THR A 116 11.53 -15.20 -5.56
CA THR A 116 10.96 -13.87 -5.80
C THR A 116 11.55 -12.84 -4.85
N ILE A 117 11.72 -11.62 -5.36
CA ILE A 117 12.14 -10.47 -4.57
C ILE A 117 10.91 -9.63 -4.30
N ASP A 118 10.41 -9.72 -3.07
CA ASP A 118 9.16 -9.12 -2.62
C ASP A 118 9.29 -8.60 -1.18
N PHE A 119 8.19 -8.14 -0.59
CA PHE A 119 8.19 -7.63 0.78
C PHE A 119 8.56 -8.72 1.80
N ALA A 120 8.15 -9.97 1.58
CA ALA A 120 8.49 -11.08 2.45
C ALA A 120 10.01 -11.31 2.50
N LEU A 121 10.66 -11.36 1.33
CA LEU A 121 12.10 -11.50 1.22
C LEU A 121 12.81 -10.35 1.95
N CYS A 122 12.45 -9.10 1.61
CA CYS A 122 13.09 -7.92 2.16
C CYS A 122 12.90 -7.77 3.67
N LEU A 123 11.72 -8.10 4.22
CA LEU A 123 11.47 -8.08 5.65
C LEU A 123 12.19 -9.23 6.37
N GLY A 124 12.28 -10.41 5.77
CA GLY A 124 13.04 -11.53 6.34
C GLY A 124 14.54 -11.24 6.43
N ALA A 125 15.10 -10.56 5.42
CA ALA A 125 16.50 -10.11 5.41
C ALA A 125 16.85 -9.09 6.51
N THR A 126 15.85 -8.54 7.19
CA THR A 126 15.99 -7.55 8.27
C THR A 126 15.24 -7.94 9.54
N ALA A 127 14.78 -9.20 9.66
CA ALA A 127 13.91 -9.65 10.74
C ALA A 127 14.58 -9.70 12.12
N THR A 128 15.92 -9.73 12.17
CA THR A 128 16.71 -9.68 13.39
C THR A 128 17.80 -8.61 13.28
N GLU A 129 18.28 -8.09 14.40
CA GLU A 129 19.36 -7.09 14.43
C GLU A 129 20.60 -7.58 13.67
N LYS A 130 20.94 -8.87 13.80
CA LYS A 130 22.05 -9.49 13.06
C LYS A 130 21.83 -9.46 11.55
N GLN A 131 20.62 -9.76 11.09
CA GLN A 131 20.27 -9.72 9.67
C GLN A 131 20.24 -8.27 9.15
N ALA A 132 19.60 -7.36 9.88
CA ALA A 132 19.57 -5.94 9.57
C ALA A 132 20.98 -5.35 9.44
N ALA A 133 21.91 -5.67 10.34
CA ALA A 133 23.29 -5.23 10.29
C ALA A 133 24.02 -5.63 9.00
N ARG A 134 23.69 -6.77 8.39
CA ARG A 134 24.28 -7.22 7.12
C ARG A 134 23.87 -6.36 5.95
N THR A 135 22.68 -5.75 6.01
CA THR A 135 22.12 -4.92 4.94
C THR A 135 22.62 -3.47 4.97
N ARG A 136 23.37 -3.08 6.03
CA ARG A 136 23.92 -1.73 6.16
C ARG A 136 25.26 -1.60 5.43
N VAL A 137 25.48 -0.45 4.81
CA VAL A 137 26.79 -0.08 4.28
C VAL A 137 27.81 0.01 5.43
N ARG A 138 28.97 -0.62 5.27
CA ARG A 138 30.03 -0.59 6.28
C ARG A 138 30.60 0.82 6.44
N PRO A 139 30.79 1.31 7.68
CA PRO A 139 31.43 2.61 7.92
C PRO A 139 32.82 2.63 7.27
N GLY A 140 33.12 3.67 6.47
CA GLY A 140 34.42 3.84 5.81
C GLY A 140 34.53 3.27 4.39
N ALA A 141 33.47 2.67 3.83
CA ALA A 141 33.43 2.32 2.42
C ALA A 141 33.51 3.60 1.56
N THR A 142 34.68 3.86 0.97
CA THR A 142 35.01 5.14 0.30
C THR A 142 34.45 5.21 -1.13
N SER A 143 34.15 4.05 -1.73
CA SER A 143 33.49 3.93 -3.03
C SER A 143 32.71 2.63 -3.07
N LEU A 144 31.40 2.72 -3.32
CA LEU A 144 30.53 1.57 -3.54
C LEU A 144 30.50 1.29 -5.04
N ILE A 145 30.63 0.01 -5.42
CA ILE A 145 30.46 -0.41 -6.81
C ILE A 145 28.98 -0.25 -7.15
N PRO A 146 28.61 0.46 -8.24
CA PRO A 146 27.20 0.60 -8.62
C PRO A 146 26.53 -0.77 -8.79
N LEU A 147 25.32 -0.91 -8.24
CA LEU A 147 24.50 -2.11 -8.38
C LEU A 147 24.20 -2.38 -9.86
N ASP A 148 24.43 -3.60 -10.31
CA ASP A 148 24.37 -3.93 -11.74
C ASP A 148 23.22 -4.87 -12.07
N LYS A 149 22.95 -5.87 -11.22
CA LYS A 149 21.93 -6.87 -11.49
C LYS A 149 20.52 -6.32 -11.27
N LYS A 150 19.56 -6.83 -12.06
CA LYS A 150 18.12 -6.54 -11.88
C LYS A 150 17.67 -6.77 -10.44
N ASP A 151 18.05 -7.91 -9.88
CA ASP A 151 17.67 -8.34 -8.54
C ASP A 151 18.22 -7.42 -7.44
N GLU A 152 19.44 -6.90 -7.62
CA GLU A 152 20.00 -5.87 -6.73
C GLU A 152 19.16 -4.60 -6.77
N MET A 153 18.76 -4.15 -7.97
CA MET A 153 17.92 -2.98 -8.13
C MET A 153 16.58 -3.17 -7.42
N VAL A 154 15.86 -4.25 -7.72
CA VAL A 154 14.51 -4.50 -7.18
C VAL A 154 14.54 -4.58 -5.65
N ALA A 155 15.47 -5.34 -5.07
CA ALA A 155 15.56 -5.49 -3.62
C ALA A 155 15.89 -4.16 -2.91
N ASN A 156 16.85 -3.40 -3.44
CA ASN A 156 17.21 -2.11 -2.86
C ASN A 156 16.11 -1.06 -3.01
N VAL A 157 15.36 -1.06 -4.12
CA VAL A 157 14.17 -0.21 -4.27
C VAL A 157 13.13 -0.55 -3.21
N ILE A 158 12.84 -1.84 -2.97
CA ILE A 158 11.87 -2.27 -1.95
C ILE A 158 12.32 -1.87 -0.54
N TRP A 159 13.59 -2.08 -0.17
CA TRP A 159 14.09 -1.66 1.15
C TRP A 159 14.03 -0.15 1.35
N ARG A 160 14.47 0.63 0.35
CA ARG A 160 14.37 2.10 0.40
C ARG A 160 12.92 2.54 0.52
N PHE A 161 12.00 1.93 -0.23
CA PHE A 161 10.57 2.19 -0.13
C PHE A 161 10.01 1.89 1.27
N LEU A 162 10.37 0.74 1.85
CA LEU A 162 9.95 0.36 3.20
C LEU A 162 10.46 1.36 4.25
N GLU A 163 11.69 1.87 4.13
CA GLU A 163 12.18 2.93 5.03
C GLU A 163 11.44 4.26 4.81
N LEU A 164 11.22 4.69 3.56
CA LEU A 164 10.49 5.94 3.25
C LEU A 164 9.07 5.95 3.81
N ARG A 165 8.46 4.77 3.89
CA ARG A 165 7.13 4.58 4.45
C ARG A 165 7.12 4.25 5.94
N GLY A 166 8.28 4.23 6.59
CA GLY A 166 8.43 4.00 8.03
C GLY A 166 8.16 2.57 8.48
N PHE A 167 8.18 1.59 7.56
CA PHE A 167 8.19 0.17 7.91
C PHE A 167 9.57 -0.23 8.44
N LEU A 168 10.64 0.26 7.82
CA LEU A 168 12.00 0.09 8.33
C LEU A 168 12.49 1.37 8.98
N LEU A 169 13.27 1.22 10.05
CA LEU A 169 13.97 2.33 10.69
C LEU A 169 15.30 2.59 9.96
N LYS A 170 15.96 3.72 10.27
CA LYS A 170 17.30 4.04 9.75
C LYS A 170 18.35 2.99 10.09
N THR A 171 18.11 2.24 11.15
CA THR A 171 18.92 1.09 11.56
C THR A 171 18.57 -0.18 10.77
N HIS A 172 17.72 -0.11 9.75
CA HIS A 172 17.21 -1.25 8.98
C HIS A 172 16.41 -2.24 9.83
N ASP A 173 16.14 -1.93 11.10
CA ASP A 173 15.30 -2.74 11.99
C ASP A 173 13.83 -2.49 11.68
N HIS A 174 12.98 -3.45 12.04
CA HIS A 174 11.54 -3.33 11.84
C HIS A 174 10.93 -2.29 12.77
N SER A 175 10.02 -1.47 12.24
CA SER A 175 9.04 -0.75 13.05
C SER A 175 7.89 -1.69 13.47
N PRO A 176 6.96 -1.26 14.34
CA PRO A 176 5.77 -2.06 14.65
C PRO A 176 5.00 -2.48 13.40
N MET A 177 4.96 -1.63 12.38
CA MET A 177 4.27 -1.96 11.13
C MET A 177 4.97 -3.06 10.34
N ALA A 178 6.30 -3.03 10.26
CA ALA A 178 7.07 -4.07 9.59
C ALA A 178 6.94 -5.40 10.33
N ARG A 179 6.97 -5.40 11.67
CA ARG A 179 6.74 -6.61 12.46
C ARG A 179 5.35 -7.18 12.22
N ALA A 180 4.31 -6.34 12.23
CA ALA A 180 2.94 -6.74 11.91
C ALA A 180 2.81 -7.33 10.50
N MET A 181 3.43 -6.70 9.50
CA MET A 181 3.44 -7.23 8.13
C MET A 181 4.20 -8.55 8.05
N HIS A 182 5.39 -8.62 8.64
CA HIS A 182 6.26 -9.80 8.58
C HIS A 182 5.63 -11.01 9.27
N SER A 183 4.99 -10.84 10.44
CA SER A 183 4.29 -11.92 11.13
C SER A 183 3.06 -12.39 10.36
N ALA A 184 2.28 -11.47 9.80
CA ALA A 184 1.05 -11.77 9.06
C ALA A 184 1.33 -12.48 7.72
N ILE A 185 2.32 -12.03 6.93
CA ILE A 185 2.66 -12.66 5.64
C ILE A 185 3.01 -14.14 5.81
N ARG A 186 3.66 -14.51 6.90
CA ARG A 186 4.06 -15.90 7.17
C ARG A 186 2.88 -16.85 7.39
N GLN A 187 1.68 -16.33 7.65
CA GLN A 187 0.46 -17.13 7.73
C GLN A 187 -0.21 -17.32 6.36
N ALA A 188 0.09 -16.45 5.38
CA ALA A 188 -0.50 -16.55 4.06
C ALA A 188 0.08 -17.73 3.27
N ARG A 189 -0.73 -18.35 2.40
CA ARG A 189 -0.22 -19.35 1.46
C ARG A 189 0.49 -18.63 0.32
N LEU A 190 1.55 -19.24 -0.24
CA LEU A 190 2.31 -18.64 -1.36
C LEU A 190 1.42 -18.21 -2.53
N ASN A 191 0.41 -19.01 -2.85
CA ASN A 191 -0.50 -18.74 -3.98
C ASN A 191 -1.55 -17.65 -3.70
N ASP A 192 -1.71 -17.21 -2.45
CA ASP A 192 -2.70 -16.19 -2.09
C ASP A 192 -2.31 -14.78 -2.58
N LYS A 193 -1.00 -14.53 -2.75
CA LYS A 193 -0.43 -13.25 -3.23
C LYS A 193 -0.89 -12.02 -2.44
N PHE A 194 -0.99 -12.14 -1.11
CA PHE A 194 -1.53 -11.08 -0.24
C PHE A 194 -0.58 -9.92 0.09
N GLN A 195 0.69 -9.95 -0.32
CA GLN A 195 1.68 -8.98 0.18
C GLN A 195 1.30 -7.53 -0.13
N ASP A 196 0.88 -7.22 -1.37
CA ASP A 196 0.43 -5.88 -1.77
C ASP A 196 -0.86 -5.49 -1.04
N SER A 197 -1.85 -6.40 -0.97
CA SER A 197 -3.12 -6.16 -0.28
C SER A 197 -2.92 -5.90 1.21
N LEU A 198 -2.02 -6.64 1.86
CA LEU A 198 -1.69 -6.46 3.26
C LEU A 198 -0.95 -5.14 3.50
N TYR A 199 -0.03 -4.75 2.60
CA TYR A 199 0.63 -3.45 2.68
C TYR A 199 -0.40 -2.31 2.61
N LEU A 200 -1.33 -2.39 1.65
CA LEU A 200 -2.41 -1.41 1.50
C LEU A 200 -3.32 -1.39 2.73
N PHE A 201 -3.72 -2.56 3.25
CA PHE A 201 -4.50 -2.67 4.48
C PHE A 201 -3.83 -1.93 5.64
N LEU A 202 -2.54 -2.20 5.87
CA LEU A 202 -1.76 -1.57 6.93
C LEU A 202 -1.70 -0.04 6.75
N GLU A 203 -1.41 0.46 5.55
CA GLU A 203 -1.42 1.90 5.26
C GLU A 203 -2.79 2.55 5.49
N LEU A 204 -3.90 1.86 5.16
CA LEU A 204 -5.26 2.34 5.41
C LEU A 204 -5.61 2.35 6.91
N VAL A 205 -5.13 1.36 7.68
CA VAL A 205 -5.19 1.37 9.15
C VAL A 205 -4.44 2.57 9.71
N ARG A 206 -3.21 2.83 9.25
CA ARG A 206 -2.41 3.99 9.67
C ARG A 206 -3.10 5.32 9.33
N ALA A 207 -3.77 5.38 8.19
CA ALA A 207 -4.52 6.55 7.76
C ALA A 207 -5.84 6.74 8.51
N GLY A 208 -6.26 5.78 9.35
CA GLY A 208 -7.50 5.84 10.11
C GLY A 208 -8.76 5.68 9.27
N VAL A 209 -8.66 5.06 8.09
CA VAL A 209 -9.79 4.83 7.16
C VAL A 209 -10.18 3.35 7.06
N MET A 210 -9.58 2.49 7.89
CA MET A 210 -9.97 1.09 8.03
C MET A 210 -10.82 0.95 9.29
N HIS A 211 -12.14 1.06 9.19
CA HIS A 211 -13.08 0.94 10.32
C HIS A 211 -14.46 0.48 9.86
N GLY A 212 -15.36 0.16 10.79
CA GLY A 212 -16.74 -0.25 10.51
C GLY A 212 -17.75 0.91 10.34
N HIS A 213 -17.37 2.15 10.60
CA HIS A 213 -18.29 3.31 10.57
C HIS A 213 -18.71 3.75 9.16
N LEU A 214 -19.89 4.37 9.07
CA LEU A 214 -20.41 5.01 7.86
C LEU A 214 -19.56 6.22 7.42
N TRP A 215 -19.40 6.41 6.12
CA TRP A 215 -18.72 7.58 5.57
C TRP A 215 -19.61 8.82 5.66
N SER A 216 -19.10 9.89 6.28
CA SER A 216 -19.82 11.15 6.47
C SER A 216 -21.21 10.96 7.10
N GLY A 217 -21.36 9.95 7.97
CA GLY A 217 -22.62 9.60 8.63
C GLY A 217 -23.72 9.08 7.70
N ARG A 218 -23.38 8.68 6.47
CA ARG A 218 -24.34 8.28 5.43
C ARG A 218 -24.16 6.82 5.03
N ALA A 219 -25.26 6.10 4.93
CA ALA A 219 -25.29 4.78 4.30
C ALA A 219 -25.35 4.91 2.78
N PHE A 220 -24.52 4.13 2.09
CA PHE A 220 -24.53 3.99 0.63
C PHE A 220 -25.21 2.69 0.19
N SER A 221 -25.71 2.66 -1.04
CA SER A 221 -26.31 1.44 -1.61
C SER A 221 -25.29 0.31 -1.73
N GLY A 222 -25.75 -0.93 -1.57
CA GLY A 222 -24.89 -2.12 -1.59
C GLY A 222 -24.06 -2.31 -0.32
N GLY A 223 -24.34 -1.55 0.74
CA GLY A 223 -23.87 -1.81 2.10
C GLY A 223 -24.90 -2.57 2.95
N PRO A 224 -24.58 -2.86 4.22
CA PRO A 224 -25.47 -3.56 5.15
C PRO A 224 -26.85 -2.93 5.34
N SER A 225 -27.91 -3.71 5.12
CA SER A 225 -29.31 -3.27 5.21
C SER A 225 -30.13 -3.94 6.32
N PHE A 226 -29.60 -4.99 6.95
CA PHE A 226 -30.26 -5.78 8.00
C PHE A 226 -29.34 -5.97 9.21
N GLY A 227 -29.92 -6.40 10.33
CA GLY A 227 -29.21 -6.62 11.60
C GLY A 227 -29.20 -5.40 12.52
N THR A 228 -28.59 -5.55 13.69
CA THR A 228 -28.32 -4.44 14.62
C THR A 228 -27.25 -3.50 14.04
N ASP A 229 -27.12 -2.30 14.60
CA ASP A 229 -26.12 -1.35 14.12
C ASP A 229 -24.68 -1.83 14.36
N ASP A 230 -24.46 -2.64 15.41
CA ASP A 230 -23.18 -3.30 15.67
C ASP A 230 -22.89 -4.39 14.61
N GLU A 231 -23.88 -5.20 14.25
CA GLU A 231 -23.75 -6.21 13.20
C GLU A 231 -23.47 -5.57 11.83
N LYS A 232 -24.15 -4.45 11.51
CA LYS A 232 -23.89 -3.69 10.28
C LYS A 232 -22.47 -3.12 10.27
N SER A 233 -21.99 -2.61 11.39
CA SER A 233 -20.63 -2.08 11.51
C SER A 233 -19.57 -3.17 11.33
N CYS A 234 -19.81 -4.35 11.92
CA CYS A 234 -18.98 -5.54 11.70
C CYS A 234 -18.97 -5.93 10.21
N MET A 235 -20.15 -6.02 9.58
CA MET A 235 -20.25 -6.39 8.17
C MET A 235 -19.56 -5.37 7.24
N LEU A 236 -19.67 -4.07 7.53
CA LEU A 236 -18.94 -3.03 6.79
C LEU A 236 -17.43 -3.22 6.88
N LEU A 237 -16.90 -3.46 8.08
CA LEU A 237 -15.46 -3.66 8.28
C LEU A 237 -14.94 -4.88 7.52
N VAL A 238 -15.71 -5.98 7.54
CA VAL A 238 -15.37 -7.19 6.80
C VAL A 238 -15.40 -6.93 5.30
N MET A 239 -16.50 -6.37 4.78
CA MET A 239 -16.63 -6.05 3.36
C MET A 239 -15.47 -5.18 2.86
N ARG A 240 -15.11 -4.14 3.62
CA ARG A 240 -13.96 -3.27 3.32
C ARG A 240 -12.66 -4.08 3.30
N THR A 241 -12.36 -4.82 4.35
CA THR A 241 -11.13 -5.63 4.45
C THR A 241 -11.00 -6.62 3.30
N LEU A 242 -12.04 -7.38 2.99
CA LEU A 242 -12.02 -8.38 1.91
C LEU A 242 -11.87 -7.74 0.52
N SER A 243 -12.47 -6.57 0.30
CA SER A 243 -12.44 -5.87 -0.99
C SER A 243 -11.06 -5.33 -1.40
N ILE A 244 -10.08 -5.32 -0.50
CA ILE A 244 -8.68 -4.97 -0.81
C ILE A 244 -8.02 -6.06 -1.65
N VAL A 245 -8.48 -7.30 -1.52
CA VAL A 245 -7.97 -8.44 -2.26
C VAL A 245 -8.59 -8.43 -3.66
N PRO A 246 -7.77 -8.35 -4.73
CA PRO A 246 -8.30 -8.30 -6.08
C PRO A 246 -8.95 -9.63 -6.46
N LEU A 247 -10.15 -9.56 -7.03
CA LEU A 247 -10.87 -10.73 -7.53
C LEU A 247 -10.34 -11.18 -8.89
N ASN A 248 -10.32 -12.49 -9.10
CA ASN A 248 -9.99 -13.08 -10.39
C ASN A 248 -11.24 -13.15 -11.29
N PHE A 249 -11.34 -12.27 -12.28
CA PHE A 249 -12.48 -12.26 -13.20
C PHE A 249 -12.25 -13.09 -14.47
N LYS A 250 -13.35 -13.63 -15.02
CA LYS A 250 -13.46 -14.13 -16.40
C LYS A 250 -13.46 -12.92 -17.34
N SER A 251 -13.02 -13.13 -18.59
CA SER A 251 -13.06 -12.08 -19.61
C SER A 251 -14.48 -11.95 -20.17
N VAL A 252 -15.39 -11.46 -19.33
CA VAL A 252 -16.81 -11.22 -19.64
C VAL A 252 -17.23 -9.86 -19.09
N PRO A 253 -18.22 -9.19 -19.70
CA PRO A 253 -18.78 -7.97 -19.13
C PRO A 253 -19.27 -8.16 -17.69
N TRP A 254 -19.06 -7.17 -16.83
CA TRP A 254 -19.60 -7.19 -15.48
C TRP A 254 -21.12 -7.12 -15.51
N SER A 255 -21.77 -8.05 -14.81
CA SER A 255 -23.23 -8.18 -14.78
C SER A 255 -23.83 -8.13 -13.37
N ALA A 256 -23.00 -8.09 -12.33
CA ALA A 256 -23.49 -8.03 -10.96
C ALA A 256 -23.86 -6.58 -10.56
N PRO A 257 -24.66 -6.39 -9.51
CA PRO A 257 -24.90 -5.07 -8.94
C PRO A 257 -23.60 -4.37 -8.55
N LEU A 258 -23.65 -3.03 -8.47
CA LEU A 258 -22.53 -2.20 -8.05
C LEU A 258 -22.79 -1.64 -6.66
N SER A 259 -21.98 -2.03 -5.69
CA SER A 259 -22.00 -1.50 -4.33
C SER A 259 -21.35 -0.14 -4.32
N ARG A 260 -22.15 0.90 -4.09
CA ARG A 260 -21.65 2.26 -3.92
C ARG A 260 -20.80 2.37 -2.66
N GLU A 261 -21.14 1.61 -1.61
CA GLU A 261 -20.35 1.53 -0.38
C GLU A 261 -18.89 1.08 -0.66
N LEU A 262 -18.72 0.03 -1.46
CA LEU A 262 -17.40 -0.46 -1.83
C LEU A 262 -16.72 0.37 -2.91
N LEU A 263 -17.50 1.03 -3.78
CA LEU A 263 -16.95 1.99 -4.74
C LEU A 263 -16.30 3.17 -4.03
N VAL A 264 -16.94 3.69 -2.97
CA VAL A 264 -16.36 4.74 -2.11
C VAL A 264 -15.07 4.21 -1.49
N PHE A 265 -15.06 3.03 -0.88
CA PHE A 265 -13.85 2.48 -0.28
C PHE A 265 -12.74 2.20 -1.32
N ASN A 266 -13.09 1.75 -2.53
CA ASN A 266 -12.16 1.54 -3.64
C ASN A 266 -11.40 2.82 -4.01
N SER A 267 -12.03 3.99 -3.88
CA SER A 267 -11.36 5.28 -4.14
C SER A 267 -10.11 5.47 -3.26
N PHE A 268 -10.21 5.13 -1.96
CA PHE A 268 -9.07 5.17 -1.03
C PHE A 268 -7.96 4.21 -1.46
N ILE A 269 -8.32 2.96 -1.73
CA ILE A 269 -7.37 1.92 -2.12
C ILE A 269 -6.64 2.31 -3.41
N ARG A 270 -7.36 2.77 -4.45
CA ARG A 270 -6.78 3.14 -5.74
C ARG A 270 -5.88 4.37 -5.63
N SER A 271 -6.31 5.39 -4.88
CA SER A 271 -5.48 6.58 -4.67
C SER A 271 -4.17 6.24 -3.97
N LEU A 272 -4.25 5.40 -2.94
CA LEU A 272 -3.08 4.92 -2.20
C LEU A 272 -2.15 4.05 -3.06
N SER A 273 -2.69 3.01 -3.69
CA SER A 273 -1.94 2.08 -4.53
C SER A 273 -1.17 2.81 -5.64
N ARG A 274 -1.83 3.74 -6.35
CA ARG A 274 -1.18 4.55 -7.39
C ARG A 274 -0.08 5.44 -6.85
N ALA A 275 -0.29 6.06 -5.68
CA ALA A 275 0.72 6.93 -5.08
C ALA A 275 1.94 6.13 -4.59
N LEU A 276 1.74 4.95 -4.00
CA LEU A 276 2.82 4.05 -3.57
C LEU A 276 3.59 3.48 -4.78
N ARG A 277 2.87 3.11 -5.85
CA ARG A 277 3.49 2.66 -7.09
C ARG A 277 4.40 3.72 -7.69
N MET A 278 3.93 4.96 -7.74
CA MET A 278 4.74 6.08 -8.21
C MET A 278 5.95 6.34 -7.29
N LEU A 279 5.80 6.20 -5.97
CA LEU A 279 6.93 6.31 -5.05
C LEU A 279 8.03 5.27 -5.35
N LEU A 280 7.67 4.01 -5.62
CA LEU A 280 8.64 2.95 -6.02
C LEU A 280 9.39 3.31 -7.31
N GLU A 281 8.67 3.80 -8.32
CA GLU A 281 9.26 4.22 -9.60
C GLU A 281 10.22 5.39 -9.42
N VAL A 282 9.85 6.35 -8.57
CA VAL A 282 10.72 7.48 -8.23
C VAL A 282 11.92 7.04 -7.38
N THR A 283 11.78 6.07 -6.49
CA THR A 283 12.91 5.48 -5.77
C THR A 283 13.89 4.83 -6.76
N THR A 284 13.38 4.15 -7.79
CA THR A 284 14.22 3.58 -8.87
C THR A 284 14.94 4.68 -9.65
N LEU A 285 14.24 5.75 -10.05
CA LEU A 285 14.84 6.91 -10.70
C LEU A 285 15.92 7.56 -9.84
N ASN A 286 15.65 7.74 -8.54
CA ASN A 286 16.58 8.32 -7.59
C ASN A 286 17.87 7.50 -7.50
N MET A 287 17.78 6.16 -7.42
CA MET A 287 18.96 5.28 -7.44
C MET A 287 19.81 5.45 -8.70
N LEU A 288 19.18 5.51 -9.88
CA LEU A 288 19.87 5.69 -11.15
C LEU A 288 20.56 7.07 -11.23
N LEU A 289 19.85 8.15 -10.89
CA LEU A 289 20.41 9.50 -10.97
C LEU A 289 21.53 9.75 -9.95
N ARG A 290 21.53 9.02 -8.84
CA ARG A 290 22.63 9.06 -7.84
C ARG A 290 23.84 8.23 -8.23
N SER A 291 23.77 7.45 -9.30
CA SER A 291 24.78 6.45 -9.65
C SER A 291 24.96 5.35 -8.60
N ASP A 292 23.92 5.10 -7.78
CA ASP A 292 23.90 3.97 -6.84
C ASP A 292 23.79 2.63 -7.59
N ALA A 293 23.31 2.68 -8.84
CA ALA A 293 23.20 1.57 -9.77
C ALA A 293 23.68 1.97 -11.18
N ARG A 294 23.99 0.98 -12.02
CA ARG A 294 24.39 1.21 -13.42
C ARG A 294 23.31 2.02 -14.14
N GLN A 295 23.68 3.16 -14.73
CA GLN A 295 22.75 4.07 -15.40
C GLN A 295 22.33 3.59 -16.79
N ALA A 296 23.28 3.14 -17.61
CA ALA A 296 23.00 2.58 -18.93
C ALA A 296 22.38 1.18 -18.77
N ARG A 297 21.07 1.07 -18.95
CA ARG A 297 20.30 -0.16 -18.74
C ARG A 297 19.34 -0.43 -19.89
N ASP A 298 19.21 -1.70 -20.23
CA ASP A 298 18.32 -2.27 -21.23
C ASP A 298 17.15 -3.07 -20.59
N ASP A 299 17.20 -3.30 -19.28
CA ASP A 299 16.25 -4.10 -18.48
C ASP A 299 15.29 -3.24 -17.61
N LEU A 300 15.14 -1.94 -17.90
CA LEU A 300 14.31 -1.03 -17.11
C LEU A 300 12.84 -1.47 -17.01
N LEU A 301 12.31 -2.06 -18.09
CA LEU A 301 10.95 -2.59 -18.10
C LEU A 301 10.82 -3.79 -17.15
N ASP A 302 11.78 -4.72 -17.16
CA ASP A 302 11.76 -5.89 -16.30
C ASP A 302 11.89 -5.52 -14.81
N ILE A 303 12.69 -4.50 -14.51
CA ILE A 303 12.75 -3.91 -13.17
C ILE A 303 11.37 -3.37 -12.79
N ALA A 304 10.77 -2.53 -13.64
CA ALA A 304 9.46 -1.94 -13.36
C ALA A 304 8.37 -3.00 -13.18
N LEU A 305 8.40 -4.09 -13.96
CA LEU A 305 7.50 -5.24 -13.86
C LEU A 305 7.70 -6.08 -12.59
N SER A 306 8.91 -6.06 -12.03
CA SER A 306 9.24 -6.79 -10.79
C SER A 306 8.88 -6.00 -9.52
N LEU A 307 8.57 -4.70 -9.62
CA LEU A 307 8.23 -3.87 -8.47
C LEU A 307 6.75 -4.04 -8.04
N PRO A 308 6.42 -3.90 -6.73
CA PRO A 308 5.05 -4.00 -6.21
C PRO A 308 4.04 -3.00 -6.82
N PHE A 309 2.75 -3.22 -6.54
CA PHE A 309 1.61 -2.37 -6.92
C PHE A 309 1.42 -2.19 -8.43
N GLN A 310 1.65 -3.26 -9.20
CA GLN A 310 1.47 -3.31 -10.65
C GLN A 310 -0.01 -3.26 -11.06
N GLY A 311 -0.85 -4.04 -10.37
CA GLY A 311 -2.26 -4.19 -10.69
C GLY A 311 -3.12 -3.14 -9.99
N GLU A 312 -4.16 -2.68 -10.66
CA GLU A 312 -5.21 -1.91 -9.98
C GLU A 312 -6.09 -2.86 -9.15
N VAL A 313 -6.49 -2.41 -7.97
CA VAL A 313 -7.45 -3.16 -7.14
C VAL A 313 -8.84 -3.08 -7.76
N ASN A 314 -9.39 -4.24 -8.07
CA ASN A 314 -10.73 -4.42 -8.62
C ASN A 314 -11.69 -4.86 -7.49
N THR A 315 -12.63 -4.01 -7.11
CA THR A 315 -13.63 -4.36 -6.09
C THR A 315 -14.78 -5.15 -6.71
N GLY A 316 -15.10 -6.32 -6.15
CA GLY A 316 -16.31 -7.07 -6.51
C GLY A 316 -16.89 -7.97 -5.42
N PHE A 317 -16.57 -7.71 -4.15
CA PHE A 317 -17.10 -8.48 -3.01
C PHE A 317 -18.44 -7.92 -2.53
N GLU A 318 -19.57 -8.47 -2.94
CA GLU A 318 -20.87 -8.21 -2.29
C GLU A 318 -21.32 -9.46 -1.51
N GLY A 319 -22.00 -9.33 -0.36
CA GLY A 319 -22.74 -10.46 0.23
C GLY A 319 -21.97 -11.48 1.09
N VAL A 320 -21.10 -11.05 2.04
CA VAL A 320 -20.35 -11.94 2.96
C VAL A 320 -21.26 -12.92 3.77
N ARG A 321 -22.54 -12.61 3.96
CA ARG A 321 -23.48 -13.45 4.71
C ARG A 321 -23.97 -14.70 3.95
N GLU A 322 -23.79 -14.76 2.63
CA GLU A 322 -24.24 -15.88 1.78
C GLU A 322 -23.20 -17.02 1.75
N ALA A 323 -22.48 -17.29 2.85
CA ALA A 323 -21.38 -18.26 2.90
C ALA A 323 -21.68 -19.47 3.83
N LYS A 324 -22.84 -20.12 3.65
CA LYS A 324 -23.12 -21.47 4.22
C LYS A 324 -23.17 -22.48 3.08
N ALA A 325 -23.02 -23.78 3.34
CA ALA A 325 -22.88 -24.83 2.31
C ALA A 325 -23.89 -24.79 1.13
N MET A 326 -25.14 -24.34 1.31
CA MET A 326 -26.10 -24.11 0.21
C MET A 326 -25.81 -22.84 -0.61
N ALA A 327 -25.18 -21.86 0.01
CA ALA A 327 -24.90 -20.55 -0.57
C ALA A 327 -23.53 -20.49 -1.28
N LEU A 328 -22.67 -21.50 -1.11
CA LEU A 328 -21.51 -21.72 -1.98
C LEU A 328 -21.90 -22.19 -3.39
N GLU A 329 -23.01 -22.92 -3.54
CA GLU A 329 -23.61 -23.22 -4.85
C GLU A 329 -24.22 -21.94 -5.46
N ILE A 330 -24.90 -21.13 -4.64
CA ILE A 330 -25.45 -19.81 -5.04
C ILE A 330 -24.31 -18.84 -5.42
N CYS A 331 -23.13 -18.89 -4.78
CA CYS A 331 -22.01 -18.01 -5.12
C CYS A 331 -21.57 -18.13 -6.60
N GLU A 332 -21.72 -19.30 -7.20
CA GLU A 332 -21.43 -19.48 -8.64
C GLU A 332 -22.48 -18.80 -9.52
N GLU A 333 -23.74 -18.79 -9.09
CA GLU A 333 -24.85 -18.12 -9.76
C GLU A 333 -24.83 -16.59 -9.54
N THR A 334 -24.46 -16.13 -8.35
CA THR A 334 -24.39 -14.70 -7.96
C THR A 334 -23.21 -13.99 -8.61
N PHE A 335 -22.08 -14.68 -8.82
CA PHE A 335 -20.86 -14.11 -9.41
C PHE A 335 -20.44 -14.80 -10.71
N PRO A 336 -21.26 -14.76 -11.78
CA PRO A 336 -20.98 -15.49 -13.00
C PRO A 336 -19.67 -15.04 -13.68
N GLY A 337 -19.27 -13.79 -13.45
CA GLY A 337 -18.03 -13.18 -13.95
C GLY A 337 -16.77 -13.50 -13.13
N VAL A 338 -16.88 -14.08 -11.93
CA VAL A 338 -15.72 -14.43 -11.10
C VAL A 338 -15.24 -15.85 -11.43
N LYS A 339 -13.92 -16.05 -11.49
CA LYS A 339 -13.29 -17.37 -11.64
C LYS A 339 -13.29 -18.06 -10.29
N SER A 340 -13.88 -19.24 -10.22
CA SER A 340 -13.96 -20.06 -9.01
C SER A 340 -14.43 -19.26 -7.77
N PRO A 341 -15.67 -18.72 -7.76
CA PRO A 341 -16.16 -17.80 -6.71
C PRO A 341 -15.97 -18.33 -5.29
N ARG A 342 -16.20 -19.64 -5.07
CA ARG A 342 -15.93 -20.31 -3.79
C ARG A 342 -14.49 -20.14 -3.31
N MET A 343 -13.51 -20.36 -4.19
CA MET A 343 -12.09 -20.22 -3.86
C MET A 343 -11.72 -18.78 -3.53
N GLU A 344 -12.37 -17.80 -4.16
CA GLU A 344 -12.17 -16.38 -3.91
C GLU A 344 -12.78 -15.96 -2.56
N VAL A 345 -13.94 -16.50 -2.17
CA VAL A 345 -14.51 -16.31 -0.83
C VAL A 345 -13.61 -16.89 0.25
N GLU A 346 -13.15 -18.14 0.08
CA GLU A 346 -12.20 -18.76 1.00
C GLU A 346 -10.88 -17.99 1.08
N ARG A 347 -10.42 -17.42 -0.05
CA ARG A 347 -9.25 -16.52 -0.10
C ARG A 347 -9.51 -15.22 0.66
N GLY A 348 -10.72 -14.67 0.58
CA GLY A 348 -11.14 -13.55 1.43
C GLY A 348 -11.00 -13.88 2.92
N PHE A 349 -11.56 -14.99 3.39
CA PHE A 349 -11.43 -15.40 4.80
C PHE A 349 -9.97 -15.59 5.23
N ARG A 350 -9.12 -16.20 4.39
CA ARG A 350 -7.68 -16.29 4.68
C ARG A 350 -7.01 -14.92 4.77
N PHE A 351 -7.41 -13.97 3.94
CA PHE A 351 -6.89 -12.60 4.03
C PHE A 351 -7.34 -11.91 5.33
N TRP A 352 -8.58 -12.14 5.76
CA TRP A 352 -9.07 -11.65 7.05
C TRP A 352 -8.21 -12.17 8.21
N ASP A 353 -7.87 -13.46 8.23
CA ASP A 353 -6.98 -14.05 9.26
C ASP A 353 -5.60 -13.38 9.30
N VAL A 354 -5.03 -13.13 8.11
CA VAL A 354 -3.75 -12.44 7.93
C VAL A 354 -3.85 -10.99 8.43
N ALA A 355 -4.91 -10.27 8.07
CA ALA A 355 -5.16 -8.90 8.51
C ALA A 355 -5.37 -8.79 10.03
N LEU A 356 -6.14 -9.71 10.62
CA LEU A 356 -6.38 -9.78 12.06
C LEU A 356 -5.09 -10.07 12.83
N THR A 357 -4.23 -10.95 12.30
CA THR A 357 -2.90 -11.18 12.88
C THR A 357 -2.06 -9.91 12.92
N ALA A 358 -2.04 -9.15 11.83
CA ALA A 358 -1.35 -7.88 11.78
C ALA A 358 -1.92 -6.88 12.80
N MET A 359 -3.25 -6.79 12.93
CA MET A 359 -3.91 -5.92 13.92
C MET A 359 -3.57 -6.31 15.35
N ARG A 360 -3.59 -7.61 15.68
CA ARG A 360 -3.19 -8.12 17.01
C ARG A 360 -1.73 -7.81 17.31
N GLN A 361 -0.83 -7.94 16.32
CA GLN A 361 0.58 -7.55 16.47
C GLN A 361 0.71 -6.05 16.78
N LEU A 362 0.05 -5.19 16.00
CA LEU A 362 0.05 -3.74 16.24
C LEU A 362 -0.49 -3.39 17.63
N HIS A 363 -1.56 -4.06 18.07
CA HIS A 363 -2.14 -3.83 19.39
C HIS A 363 -1.18 -4.24 20.52
N SER A 364 -0.51 -5.39 20.39
CA SER A 364 0.48 -5.85 21.38
C SER A 364 1.64 -4.86 21.58
N GLU A 365 1.92 -4.05 20.57
CA GLU A 365 2.97 -3.02 20.58
C GLU A 365 2.43 -1.60 20.81
N GLN A 366 1.14 -1.45 21.12
CA GLN A 366 0.48 -0.15 21.30
C GLN A 366 0.58 0.78 20.09
N ALA A 367 0.72 0.20 18.90
CA ALA A 367 0.87 0.92 17.63
C ALA A 367 -0.47 1.18 16.90
N VAL A 368 -1.59 0.81 17.54
CA VAL A 368 -2.95 1.05 17.07
C VAL A 368 -3.86 1.37 18.26
N LEU A 369 -4.91 2.14 18.02
CA LEU A 369 -5.90 2.49 19.03
C LEU A 369 -6.66 1.24 19.52
N PRO A 370 -6.87 1.07 20.84
CA PRO A 370 -7.64 -0.05 21.40
C PRO A 370 -9.03 -0.19 20.77
N GLU A 371 -9.71 0.92 20.54
CA GLU A 371 -11.07 0.93 19.98
C GLU A 371 -11.11 0.34 18.57
N LEU A 372 -10.00 0.43 17.82
CA LEU A 372 -9.94 -0.14 16.48
C LEU A 372 -9.75 -1.65 16.52
N ILE A 373 -8.87 -2.18 17.38
CA ILE A 373 -8.73 -3.64 17.51
C ILE A 373 -10.02 -4.28 18.04
N ASP A 374 -10.74 -3.60 18.95
CA ASP A 374 -12.03 -4.07 19.45
C ASP A 374 -13.05 -4.24 18.32
N GLN A 375 -13.06 -3.34 17.33
CA GLN A 375 -13.90 -3.51 16.12
C GLN A 375 -13.52 -4.76 15.31
N PHE A 376 -12.23 -5.06 15.17
CA PHE A 376 -11.77 -6.25 14.46
C PHE A 376 -12.10 -7.54 15.21
N GLU A 377 -11.96 -7.57 16.54
CA GLU A 377 -12.33 -8.73 17.36
C GLU A 377 -13.85 -8.95 17.39
N ALA A 378 -14.64 -7.88 17.44
CA ALA A 378 -16.10 -7.97 17.32
C ALA A 378 -16.52 -8.51 15.96
N ALA A 379 -15.89 -8.03 14.88
CA ALA A 379 -16.13 -8.52 13.53
C ALA A 379 -15.69 -9.98 13.35
N GLU A 380 -14.60 -10.40 13.99
CA GLU A 380 -14.16 -11.81 14.02
C GLU A 380 -15.19 -12.71 14.71
N ALA A 381 -15.70 -12.29 15.89
CA ALA A 381 -16.73 -13.03 16.60
C ALA A 381 -18.02 -13.13 15.77
N TRP A 382 -18.38 -12.07 15.05
CA TRP A 382 -19.52 -12.06 14.13
C TRP A 382 -19.30 -12.97 12.91
N LEU A 383 -18.07 -13.05 12.38
CA LEU A 383 -17.72 -13.92 11.25
C LEU A 383 -17.62 -15.39 11.61
N GLY A 384 -17.27 -15.73 12.86
CA GLY A 384 -17.02 -17.10 13.32
C GLY A 384 -18.06 -18.13 12.85
N PRO A 385 -19.38 -17.88 13.02
CA PRO A 385 -20.44 -18.79 12.55
C PRO A 385 -20.55 -18.98 11.04
N MET A 386 -19.92 -18.10 10.24
CA MET A 386 -19.98 -18.08 8.77
C MET A 386 -18.70 -18.63 8.12
N ARG A 387 -17.72 -19.06 8.91
CA ARG A 387 -16.48 -19.63 8.39
C ARG A 387 -16.76 -21.01 7.75
N PRO A 388 -16.17 -21.31 6.57
CA PRO A 388 -16.36 -22.57 5.86
C PRO A 388 -15.71 -23.78 6.54
#